data_AF-A0A941DPK4-F1
#
_entry.id   AF-A0A941DPK4-F1
#
_cell.length_a   1.000
_cell.length_b   1.000
_cell.length_c   1.000
_cell.angle_alpha   90.00
_cell.angle_beta   90.00
_cell.angle_gamma   90.00
#
_symmetry.space_group_name_H-M   'P 1'
#
loop_
_entity.id
_entity.type
_entity.pdbx_description
1 polymer ?
#
loop_
_entity_poly.entity_id
_entity_poly.type
_entity_poly.pdbx_seq_one_letter_code
_entity_poly.pdbx_strand_id
1 'polypeptide(L)'
;MNTPLPSSQVAEALWLMTAKARGGSHWVSNAACQIEQLDWAGQHLPVSLLQTSASTTAYTCSPYSAWIRYPRDELRQQAAAPWQTLTAAAAAVALSPLAAMILRCGLDRAAIIGNHLVSTNLYQPWHQEQVASLPAVLRRQYPERPWMIRNLCHSLHHDTIEQLEQQGWLMLPARRIYLCDPADPAVWKHNHVKQDAKLLKRQDVSLIHHDQLQPADIPVLRHLFRQVFIHKHSALNPDFSEDFFALCLETRFLQLFALRYEGKLCGVLGLQREPHSGWATTPLIGYDTTLPAKLGLYRHLMALLLDQAREQQLRLHYSSGAASFKMARGGQGKTEYSAIHLAHLPGCRQLTGQMLHRVLQQFAPPLLEKADSLRH
;
A
#
# COMPACT_ATOMS: atom_id res chain seq x y z
N MET A 1 11.75 31.39 8.50
CA MET A 1 11.86 30.97 9.90
C MET A 1 11.71 29.45 9.89
N ASN A 2 12.76 28.70 10.24
CA ASN A 2 12.69 27.24 10.34
C ASN A 2 11.96 26.89 11.64
N THR A 3 10.63 26.84 11.58
CA THR A 3 9.85 26.21 12.63
C THR A 3 10.32 24.76 12.73
N PRO A 4 10.75 24.26 13.91
CA PRO A 4 11.13 22.86 14.04
C PRO A 4 9.94 22.00 13.61
N LEU A 5 10.23 21.06 12.72
CA LEU A 5 9.21 20.23 12.10
C LEU A 5 8.49 19.38 13.16
N PRO A 6 7.20 19.11 12.96
CA PRO A 6 6.48 18.22 13.86
C PRO A 6 7.17 16.84 13.89
N SER A 7 7.24 16.21 15.06
CA SER A 7 7.68 14.81 15.13
C SER A 7 6.74 13.92 14.31
N SER A 8 7.19 12.73 13.89
CA SER A 8 6.31 11.77 13.17
C SER A 8 5.01 11.51 13.94
N GLN A 9 5.06 11.55 15.27
CA GLN A 9 3.88 11.43 16.14
C GLN A 9 2.84 12.54 15.92
N VAL A 10 3.28 13.79 15.66
CA VAL A 10 2.36 14.89 15.38
C VAL A 10 1.72 14.73 14.01
N ALA A 11 2.48 14.30 13.00
CA ALA A 11 1.94 13.99 11.67
C ALA A 11 0.85 12.90 11.75
N GLU A 12 1.14 11.81 12.47
CA GLU A 12 0.20 10.72 12.71
C GLU A 12 -1.04 11.18 13.48
N ALA A 13 -0.87 11.97 14.55
CA ALA A 13 -1.97 12.51 15.33
C ALA A 13 -2.86 13.43 14.48
N LEU A 14 -2.29 14.30 13.65
CA LEU A 14 -3.03 15.18 12.75
C LEU A 14 -3.79 14.36 11.69
N TRP A 15 -3.13 13.36 11.09
CA TRP A 15 -3.77 12.44 10.14
C TRP A 15 -4.99 11.79 10.79
N LEU A 16 -4.83 11.20 11.98
CA LEU A 16 -5.86 10.44 12.68
C LEU A 16 -7.01 11.33 13.17
N MET A 17 -6.71 12.47 13.80
CA MET A 17 -7.75 13.39 14.29
C MET A 17 -8.63 13.89 13.13
N THR A 18 -8.00 14.29 12.02
CA THR A 18 -8.74 14.79 10.86
C THR A 18 -9.53 13.67 10.18
N ALA A 19 -8.94 12.48 10.07
CA ALA A 19 -9.61 11.30 9.51
C ALA A 19 -10.85 10.91 10.33
N LYS A 20 -10.78 10.98 11.66
CA LYS A 20 -11.92 10.71 12.56
C LYS A 20 -13.05 11.73 12.35
N ALA A 21 -12.70 13.01 12.17
CA ALA A 21 -13.68 14.07 11.99
C ALA A 21 -14.31 14.11 10.59
N ARG A 22 -13.53 13.80 9.54
CA ARG A 22 -13.93 13.99 8.14
C ARG A 22 -14.10 12.70 7.33
N GLY A 23 -13.77 11.55 7.92
CA GLY A 23 -13.75 10.26 7.23
C GLY A 23 -12.53 10.07 6.33
N GLY A 24 -12.38 8.84 5.80
CA GLY A 24 -11.26 8.46 4.94
C GLY A 24 -11.23 9.20 3.60
N SER A 25 -12.39 9.67 3.11
CA SER A 25 -12.49 10.39 1.84
C SER A 25 -11.76 11.73 1.85
N HIS A 26 -11.50 12.29 3.03
CA HIS A 26 -10.70 13.50 3.18
C HIS A 26 -9.26 13.29 2.69
N TRP A 27 -8.67 12.13 2.98
CA TRP A 27 -7.30 11.80 2.58
C TRP A 27 -7.22 11.03 1.26
N VAL A 28 -8.18 10.14 1.01
CA VAL A 28 -8.23 9.29 -0.18
C VAL A 28 -9.62 9.38 -0.79
N SER A 29 -9.75 10.11 -1.89
CA SER A 29 -11.03 10.55 -2.49
C SER A 29 -12.01 9.41 -2.75
N ASN A 30 -11.52 8.22 -3.07
CA ASN A 30 -12.30 7.00 -3.32
C ASN A 30 -12.35 6.02 -2.12
N ALA A 31 -12.06 6.48 -0.91
CA ALA A 31 -12.14 5.69 0.33
C ALA A 31 -13.20 6.27 1.30
N ALA A 32 -14.47 6.20 0.90
CA ALA A 32 -15.63 6.63 1.70
C ALA A 32 -15.89 5.68 2.90
N CYS A 33 -14.94 5.62 3.83
CA CYS A 33 -15.00 4.85 5.06
C CYS A 33 -14.95 5.78 6.26
N GLN A 34 -15.54 5.35 7.37
CA GLN A 34 -15.33 6.01 8.66
C GLN A 34 -13.95 5.59 9.19
N ILE A 35 -13.29 6.50 9.89
CA ILE A 35 -12.02 6.21 10.58
C ILE A 35 -12.27 6.35 12.08
N GLU A 36 -11.94 5.29 12.81
CA GLU A 36 -11.93 5.27 14.27
C GLU A 36 -10.50 5.10 14.78
N GLN A 37 -10.33 5.22 16.10
CA GLN A 37 -9.06 5.00 16.78
C GLN A 37 -9.18 3.80 17.70
N LEU A 38 -8.19 2.94 17.64
CA LEU A 38 -7.98 1.85 18.59
C LEU A 38 -6.82 2.23 19.51
N ASP A 39 -7.11 2.36 20.80
CA ASP A 39 -6.09 2.54 21.83
C ASP A 39 -5.65 1.17 22.33
N TRP A 40 -4.43 0.77 21.99
CA TRP A 40 -3.91 -0.55 22.30
C TRP A 40 -2.41 -0.52 22.53
N ALA A 41 -1.97 -1.06 23.67
CA ALA A 41 -0.57 -1.16 24.05
C ALA A 41 0.21 0.18 23.94
N GLY A 42 -0.43 1.29 24.32
CA GLY A 42 0.16 2.64 24.23
C GLY A 42 0.20 3.25 22.82
N GLN A 43 -0.41 2.58 21.83
CA GLN A 43 -0.50 3.05 20.45
C GLN A 43 -1.91 3.56 20.13
N HIS A 44 -1.98 4.50 19.20
CA HIS A 44 -3.23 5.03 18.64
C HIS A 44 -3.34 4.60 17.18
N LEU A 45 -3.95 3.43 16.94
CA LEU A 45 -4.02 2.87 15.59
C LEU A 45 -5.28 3.35 14.87
N PRO A 46 -5.19 3.82 13.62
CA PRO A 46 -6.38 4.10 12.82
C PRO A 46 -7.08 2.80 12.44
N VAL A 47 -8.41 2.78 12.55
CA VAL A 47 -9.24 1.66 12.09
C VAL A 47 -10.20 2.16 11.03
N SER A 48 -10.10 1.61 9.82
CA SER A 48 -11.04 1.95 8.75
C SER A 48 -12.27 1.04 8.78
N LEU A 49 -13.44 1.65 8.78
CA LEU A 49 -14.75 1.00 8.81
C LEU A 49 -15.53 1.37 7.55
N LEU A 50 -15.55 0.46 6.58
CA LEU A 50 -16.38 0.60 5.41
C LEU A 50 -17.80 0.05 5.69
N GLN A 51 -18.82 0.83 5.35
CA GLN A 51 -20.22 0.41 5.47
C GLN A 51 -20.75 -0.13 4.14
N THR A 52 -20.49 0.60 3.06
CA THR A 52 -20.94 0.29 1.71
C THR A 52 -19.80 0.53 0.73
N SER A 53 -19.64 -0.40 -0.21
CA SER A 53 -18.56 -0.36 -1.19
C SER A 53 -19.08 0.02 -2.56
N ALA A 54 -18.77 1.24 -3.01
CA ALA A 54 -19.04 1.71 -4.37
C ALA A 54 -18.10 1.03 -5.38
N SER A 55 -18.46 1.00 -6.66
CA SER A 55 -17.67 0.33 -7.71
C SER A 55 -16.22 0.84 -7.84
N THR A 56 -15.96 2.07 -7.41
CA THR A 56 -14.65 2.74 -7.44
C THR A 56 -13.94 2.73 -6.09
N THR A 57 -14.50 2.10 -5.05
CA THR A 57 -13.93 2.14 -3.70
C THR A 57 -12.51 1.56 -3.69
N ALA A 58 -11.58 2.31 -3.11
CA ALA A 58 -10.16 1.95 -3.02
C ALA A 58 -9.96 0.56 -2.40
N TYR A 59 -9.05 -0.23 -2.99
CA TYR A 59 -8.72 -1.55 -2.45
C TYR A 59 -8.13 -1.50 -1.03
N THR A 60 -7.58 -0.35 -0.63
CA THR A 60 -6.94 -0.16 0.67
C THR A 60 -7.91 -0.18 1.85
N CYS A 61 -9.20 0.11 1.61
CA CYS A 61 -10.27 0.05 2.62
C CYS A 61 -11.36 -0.98 2.32
N SER A 62 -11.28 -1.69 1.18
CA SER A 62 -12.30 -2.65 0.77
C SER A 62 -11.67 -3.98 0.35
N PRO A 63 -11.76 -5.03 1.20
CA PRO A 63 -11.36 -6.39 0.84
C PRO A 63 -12.06 -6.88 -0.44
N TYR A 64 -13.33 -6.51 -0.63
CA TYR A 64 -14.04 -6.82 -1.87
C TYR A 64 -13.35 -6.20 -3.10
N SER A 65 -12.96 -4.93 -3.03
CA SER A 65 -12.17 -4.32 -4.11
C SER A 65 -10.82 -5.00 -4.29
N ALA A 66 -10.11 -5.33 -3.20
CA ALA A 66 -8.79 -5.95 -3.24
C ALA A 66 -8.76 -7.36 -3.88
N TRP A 67 -9.69 -8.25 -3.51
CA TRP A 67 -9.69 -9.64 -3.99
C TRP A 67 -10.60 -9.89 -5.20
N ILE A 68 -11.58 -9.02 -5.46
CA ILE A 68 -12.56 -9.24 -6.55
C ILE A 68 -12.43 -8.20 -7.65
N ARG A 69 -12.59 -6.92 -7.32
CA ARG A 69 -12.69 -5.88 -8.37
C ARG A 69 -11.34 -5.58 -9.00
N TYR A 70 -10.28 -5.50 -8.21
CA TYR A 70 -8.95 -5.16 -8.69
C TYR A 70 -8.39 -6.24 -9.63
N PRO A 71 -8.41 -7.54 -9.29
CA PRO A 71 -8.00 -8.59 -10.23
C PRO A 71 -8.86 -8.62 -11.50
N ARG A 72 -10.17 -8.38 -11.38
CA ARG A 72 -11.06 -8.26 -12.55
C ARG A 72 -10.65 -7.10 -13.46
N ASP A 73 -10.32 -5.95 -12.89
CA ASP A 73 -9.90 -4.77 -13.65
C ASP A 73 -8.52 -4.97 -14.29
N GLU A 74 -7.58 -5.61 -13.60
CA GLU A 74 -6.28 -5.98 -14.18
C GLU A 74 -6.43 -6.96 -15.36
N LEU A 75 -7.25 -8.00 -15.22
CA LEU A 75 -7.51 -8.95 -16.31
C LEU A 75 -8.15 -8.27 -17.52
N ARG A 76 -9.09 -7.34 -17.29
CA ARG A 76 -9.71 -6.55 -18.34
C ARG A 76 -8.69 -5.69 -19.08
N GLN A 77 -7.79 -5.03 -18.35
CA GLN A 77 -6.78 -4.14 -18.95
C GLN A 77 -5.68 -4.91 -19.71
N GLN A 78 -5.40 -6.16 -19.34
CA GLN A 78 -4.48 -7.03 -20.08
C GLN A 78 -5.08 -7.61 -21.37
N ALA A 79 -6.41 -7.63 -21.48
CA ALA A 79 -7.09 -8.11 -22.68
C ALA A 79 -7.06 -7.08 -23.82
N ALA A 80 -6.93 -7.58 -25.06
CA ALA A 80 -7.09 -6.76 -26.25
C ALA A 80 -8.48 -6.11 -26.31
N ALA A 81 -8.57 -4.89 -26.84
CA ALA A 81 -9.78 -4.06 -26.87
C ALA A 81 -11.10 -4.79 -27.18
N PRO A 82 -11.23 -5.64 -28.23
CA PRO A 82 -12.50 -6.30 -28.54
C PRO A 82 -12.93 -7.33 -27.49
N TRP A 83 -11.99 -7.87 -26.71
CA TRP A 83 -12.24 -8.92 -25.72
C TRP A 83 -12.42 -8.39 -24.31
N GLN A 84 -12.15 -7.11 -24.03
CA GLN A 84 -12.16 -6.55 -22.68
C GLN A 84 -13.49 -6.80 -21.94
N THR A 85 -14.62 -6.57 -22.60
CA THR A 85 -15.95 -6.80 -22.00
C THR A 85 -16.19 -8.27 -21.70
N LEU A 86 -15.84 -9.17 -22.63
CA LEU A 86 -15.99 -10.61 -22.43
C LEU A 86 -15.07 -11.12 -21.32
N THR A 87 -13.81 -10.70 -21.29
CA THR A 87 -12.85 -11.03 -20.24
C THR A 87 -13.33 -10.55 -18.88
N ALA A 88 -13.87 -9.32 -18.79
CA ALA A 88 -14.41 -8.80 -17.55
C ALA A 88 -15.64 -9.59 -17.07
N ALA A 89 -16.53 -10.00 -17.98
CA ALA A 89 -17.69 -10.83 -17.67
C ALA A 89 -17.28 -12.24 -17.22
N ALA A 90 -16.36 -12.88 -17.95
CA ALA A 90 -15.82 -14.19 -17.61
C ALA A 90 -15.11 -14.18 -16.24
N ALA A 91 -14.29 -13.15 -15.98
CA ALA A 91 -13.65 -12.95 -14.69
C ALA A 91 -14.67 -12.71 -13.56
N ALA A 92 -15.76 -11.98 -13.81
CA ALA A 92 -16.82 -11.80 -12.82
C ALA A 92 -17.51 -13.12 -12.45
N VAL A 93 -17.78 -13.98 -13.44
CA VAL A 93 -18.34 -15.33 -13.20
C VAL A 93 -17.34 -16.19 -12.44
N ALA A 94 -16.09 -16.24 -12.88
CA ALA A 94 -15.05 -17.04 -12.25
C ALA A 94 -14.78 -16.63 -10.79
N LEU A 95 -14.83 -15.33 -10.48
CA LEU A 95 -14.62 -14.80 -9.13
C LEU A 95 -15.90 -14.78 -8.28
N SER A 96 -17.07 -15.11 -8.84
CA SER A 96 -18.35 -15.05 -8.12
C SER A 96 -18.43 -15.92 -6.86
N PRO A 97 -17.85 -17.14 -6.80
CA PRO A 97 -17.85 -17.91 -5.55
C PRO A 97 -17.00 -17.24 -4.47
N LEU A 98 -15.84 -16.67 -4.86
CA LEU A 98 -14.97 -15.93 -3.96
C LEU A 98 -15.67 -14.66 -3.44
N ALA A 99 -16.34 -13.94 -4.32
CA ALA A 99 -17.13 -12.76 -3.97
C ALA A 99 -18.24 -13.11 -2.96
N ALA A 100 -18.98 -14.19 -3.21
CA ALA A 100 -20.02 -14.67 -2.31
C ALA A 100 -19.45 -15.04 -0.93
N MET A 101 -18.29 -15.70 -0.86
CA MET A 101 -17.63 -16.02 0.41
C MET A 101 -17.23 -14.76 1.19
N ILE A 102 -16.62 -13.76 0.53
CA ILE A 102 -16.24 -12.48 1.15
C ILE A 102 -17.47 -11.77 1.76
N LEU A 103 -18.57 -11.70 1.01
CA LEU A 103 -19.81 -11.08 1.47
C LEU A 103 -20.46 -11.88 2.60
N ARG A 104 -20.47 -13.22 2.49
CA ARG A 104 -21.13 -14.10 3.46
C ARG A 104 -20.40 -14.17 4.80
N CYS A 105 -19.07 -14.12 4.82
CA CYS A 105 -18.31 -13.96 6.06
C CYS A 105 -18.28 -12.50 6.56
N GLY A 106 -18.73 -11.54 5.74
CA GLY A 106 -18.84 -10.12 6.04
C GLY A 106 -17.49 -9.39 6.04
N LEU A 107 -16.49 -9.95 5.35
CA LEU A 107 -15.15 -9.35 5.25
C LEU A 107 -15.17 -8.05 4.45
N ASP A 108 -16.17 -7.82 3.61
CA ASP A 108 -16.42 -6.54 2.93
C ASP A 108 -16.63 -5.36 3.90
N ARG A 109 -16.97 -5.64 5.16
CA ARG A 109 -17.19 -4.68 6.24
C ARG A 109 -16.18 -4.82 7.39
N ALA A 110 -15.04 -5.44 7.13
CA ALA A 110 -14.01 -5.65 8.15
C ALA A 110 -13.58 -4.34 8.82
N ALA A 111 -13.30 -4.41 10.12
CA ALA A 111 -12.53 -3.39 10.81
C ALA A 111 -11.05 -3.60 10.47
N ILE A 112 -10.50 -2.72 9.62
CA ILE A 112 -9.10 -2.84 9.17
C ILE A 112 -8.23 -1.98 10.07
N ILE A 113 -7.41 -2.65 10.88
CA ILE A 113 -6.60 -2.07 11.96
C ILE A 113 -5.28 -1.56 11.41
N GLY A 114 -4.82 -0.41 11.92
CA GLY A 114 -3.59 0.25 11.50
C GLY A 114 -3.63 0.73 10.05
N ASN A 115 -4.82 1.08 9.54
CA ASN A 115 -5.01 1.38 8.12
C ASN A 115 -4.97 2.90 7.84
N HIS A 116 -3.82 3.39 7.39
CA HIS A 116 -3.63 4.78 6.94
C HIS A 116 -4.13 5.01 5.50
N LEU A 117 -4.89 4.06 4.95
CA LEU A 117 -5.43 4.06 3.58
C LEU A 117 -4.37 4.06 2.46
N VAL A 118 -3.10 3.90 2.81
CA VAL A 118 -2.00 3.72 1.87
C VAL A 118 -1.91 2.28 1.34
N SER A 119 -1.14 2.10 0.27
CA SER A 119 -0.95 0.80 -0.39
C SER A 119 -0.22 -0.21 0.50
N THR A 120 0.72 0.26 1.33
CA THR A 120 1.51 -0.55 2.27
C THR A 120 1.52 0.17 3.62
N ASN A 121 0.83 -0.36 4.63
CA ASN A 121 1.00 0.08 6.01
C ASN A 121 2.23 -0.61 6.59
N LEU A 122 3.09 0.17 7.24
CA LEU A 122 4.21 -0.34 8.02
C LEU A 122 3.83 -0.32 9.49
N TYR A 123 4.22 -1.35 10.23
CA TYR A 123 3.95 -1.46 11.66
C TYR A 123 5.25 -1.49 12.43
N GLN A 124 5.24 -0.88 13.61
CA GLN A 124 6.26 -1.17 14.61
C GLN A 124 6.18 -2.65 15.03
N PRO A 125 7.30 -3.25 15.45
CA PRO A 125 7.27 -4.60 16.02
C PRO A 125 6.31 -4.69 17.20
N TRP A 126 5.50 -5.75 17.23
CA TRP A 126 4.60 -6.02 18.36
C TRP A 126 5.12 -7.20 19.17
N HIS A 127 5.15 -7.04 20.49
CA HIS A 127 5.54 -8.08 21.43
C HIS A 127 4.37 -9.03 21.73
N GLN A 128 4.69 -10.24 22.18
CA GLN A 128 3.72 -11.31 22.44
C GLN A 128 2.58 -10.89 23.35
N GLU A 129 2.87 -10.22 24.47
CA GLU A 129 1.87 -9.76 25.43
C GLU A 129 0.91 -8.73 24.80
N GLN A 130 1.43 -7.87 23.93
CA GLN A 130 0.61 -6.89 23.20
C GLN A 130 -0.34 -7.63 22.28
N VAL A 131 0.17 -8.51 21.41
CA VAL A 131 -0.66 -9.26 20.45
C VAL A 131 -1.71 -10.10 21.18
N ALA A 132 -1.36 -10.74 22.31
CA ALA A 132 -2.29 -11.52 23.13
C ALA A 132 -3.47 -10.71 23.68
N SER A 133 -3.28 -9.43 23.97
CA SER A 133 -4.34 -8.54 24.47
C SER A 133 -5.27 -8.00 23.37
N LEU A 134 -4.84 -8.05 22.10
CA LEU A 134 -5.52 -7.40 20.98
C LEU A 134 -6.98 -7.90 20.78
N PRO A 135 -7.27 -9.22 20.81
CA PRO A 135 -8.65 -9.70 20.63
C PRO A 135 -9.65 -9.18 21.66
N ALA A 136 -9.22 -8.96 22.90
CA ALA A 136 -10.10 -8.46 23.96
C ALA A 136 -10.54 -7.01 23.69
N VAL A 137 -9.60 -6.15 23.27
CA VAL A 137 -9.90 -4.75 22.92
C VAL A 137 -10.77 -4.68 21.67
N LEU A 138 -10.42 -5.45 20.64
CA LEU A 138 -11.19 -5.48 19.39
C LEU A 138 -12.61 -6.02 19.57
N ARG A 139 -12.81 -7.00 20.46
CA ARG A 139 -14.16 -7.51 20.77
C ARG A 139 -15.03 -6.47 21.44
N ARG A 140 -14.46 -5.64 22.30
CA ARG A 140 -15.19 -4.54 22.95
C ARG A 140 -15.60 -3.47 21.95
N GLN A 141 -14.71 -3.10 21.02
CA GLN A 141 -14.96 -1.98 20.10
C GLN A 141 -15.66 -2.39 18.80
N TYR A 142 -15.40 -3.59 18.29
CA TYR A 142 -15.90 -4.09 17.00
C TYR A 142 -16.50 -5.51 17.11
N PRO A 143 -17.53 -5.73 17.95
CA PRO A 143 -18.07 -7.08 18.24
C PRO A 143 -18.71 -7.77 17.04
N GLU A 144 -19.19 -7.03 16.04
CA GLU A 144 -19.96 -7.58 14.92
C GLU A 144 -19.18 -7.64 13.59
N ARG A 145 -17.96 -7.12 13.57
CA ARG A 145 -17.12 -7.02 12.37
C ARG A 145 -15.99 -8.05 12.40
N PRO A 146 -15.61 -8.64 11.24
CA PRO A 146 -14.33 -9.31 11.13
C PRO A 146 -13.23 -8.29 11.37
N TRP A 147 -12.13 -8.74 11.95
CA TRP A 147 -10.95 -7.88 12.11
C TRP A 147 -9.94 -8.22 11.05
N MET A 148 -9.21 -7.22 10.59
CA MET A 148 -8.24 -7.38 9.52
C MET A 148 -7.00 -6.52 9.77
N ILE A 149 -5.83 -7.10 9.55
CA ILE A 149 -4.55 -6.38 9.53
C ILE A 149 -3.93 -6.65 8.16
N ARG A 150 -3.62 -5.58 7.41
CA ARG A 150 -3.05 -5.68 6.06
C ARG A 150 -1.53 -5.72 6.12
N ASN A 151 -0.88 -6.08 5.01
CA ASN A 151 0.55 -5.85 4.78
C ASN A 151 1.52 -6.61 5.72
N LEU A 152 1.17 -7.83 6.09
CA LEU A 152 2.07 -8.71 6.84
C LEU A 152 2.92 -9.56 5.89
N CYS A 153 4.15 -9.86 6.28
CA CYS A 153 5.08 -10.67 5.49
C CYS A 153 6.03 -11.39 6.45
N HIS A 154 6.24 -12.70 6.30
CA HIS A 154 7.11 -13.47 7.19
C HIS A 154 8.54 -12.93 7.28
N SER A 155 9.09 -12.36 6.20
CA SER A 155 10.44 -11.79 6.22
C SER A 155 10.54 -10.49 7.04
N LEU A 156 9.42 -9.83 7.35
CA LEU A 156 9.37 -8.60 8.14
C LEU A 156 8.76 -8.82 9.52
N HIS A 157 7.79 -9.71 9.61
CA HIS A 157 6.84 -9.81 10.73
C HIS A 157 6.73 -11.26 11.23
N HIS A 158 7.82 -12.03 11.20
CA HIS A 158 7.83 -13.45 11.57
C HIS A 158 7.10 -13.71 12.89
N ASP A 159 7.60 -13.13 13.98
CA ASP A 159 7.09 -13.37 15.33
C ASP A 159 5.65 -12.89 15.51
N THR A 160 5.31 -11.74 14.90
CA THR A 160 3.95 -11.20 14.93
C THR A 160 2.98 -12.14 14.20
N ILE A 161 3.35 -12.69 13.05
CA ILE A 161 2.50 -13.64 12.32
C ILE A 161 2.30 -14.91 13.13
N GLU A 162 3.36 -15.50 13.69
CA GLU A 162 3.23 -16.71 14.51
C GLU A 162 2.29 -16.49 15.71
N GLN A 163 2.40 -15.35 16.38
CA GLN A 163 1.54 -15.00 17.52
C GLN A 163 0.08 -14.78 17.10
N LEU A 164 -0.16 -14.16 15.94
CA LEU A 164 -1.50 -13.99 15.39
C LEU A 164 -2.12 -15.35 15.03
N GLU A 165 -1.36 -16.24 14.39
CA GLU A 165 -1.82 -17.59 14.03
C GLU A 165 -2.16 -18.44 15.27
N GLN A 166 -1.36 -18.35 16.33
CA GLN A 166 -1.65 -18.99 17.62
C GLN A 166 -2.96 -18.50 18.26
N GLN A 167 -3.41 -17.29 17.91
CA GLN A 167 -4.67 -16.71 18.36
C GLN A 167 -5.82 -16.94 17.37
N GLY A 168 -5.63 -17.77 16.35
CA GLY A 168 -6.67 -18.13 15.39
C GLY A 168 -6.89 -17.08 14.29
N TRP A 169 -5.95 -16.16 14.08
CA TRP A 169 -5.95 -15.33 12.88
C TRP A 169 -5.58 -16.18 11.65
N LEU A 170 -6.23 -15.90 10.53
CA LEU A 170 -6.01 -16.58 9.27
C LEU A 170 -5.23 -15.67 8.32
N MET A 171 -4.11 -16.14 7.78
CA MET A 171 -3.29 -15.38 6.84
C MET A 171 -3.80 -15.55 5.42
N LEU A 172 -4.47 -14.53 4.87
CA LEU A 172 -4.92 -14.54 3.48
C LEU A 172 -3.83 -13.96 2.57
N PRO A 173 -3.33 -14.69 1.57
CA PRO A 173 -2.45 -14.13 0.56
C PRO A 173 -3.12 -12.94 -0.14
N ALA A 174 -2.45 -11.80 -0.13
CA ALA A 174 -2.98 -10.55 -0.67
C ALA A 174 -2.32 -10.19 -2.00
N ARG A 175 -0.99 -10.21 -2.06
CA ARG A 175 -0.21 -9.79 -3.24
C ARG A 175 1.25 -10.20 -3.13
N ARG A 176 1.98 -10.09 -4.24
CA ARG A 176 3.45 -10.17 -4.23
C ARG A 176 4.08 -8.80 -3.97
N ILE A 177 5.12 -8.77 -3.17
CA ILE A 177 5.92 -7.59 -2.85
C ILE A 177 7.40 -7.87 -3.11
N TYR A 178 8.22 -6.82 -3.15
CA TYR A 178 9.67 -6.94 -3.28
C TYR A 178 10.37 -6.23 -2.14
N LEU A 179 11.24 -6.96 -1.46
CA LEU A 179 12.03 -6.44 -0.37
C LEU A 179 13.47 -6.23 -0.83
N CYS A 180 14.09 -5.13 -0.43
CA CYS A 180 15.47 -4.82 -0.77
C CYS A 180 16.18 -4.28 0.46
N ASP A 181 17.43 -4.70 0.66
CA ASP A 181 18.30 -4.15 1.69
C ASP A 181 19.42 -3.35 1.02
N PRO A 182 19.32 -2.01 0.97
CA PRO A 182 20.36 -1.16 0.39
C PRO A 182 21.70 -1.21 1.13
N ALA A 183 21.76 -1.76 2.36
CA ALA A 183 23.01 -1.97 3.07
C ALA A 183 23.81 -3.16 2.50
N ASP A 184 23.15 -4.10 1.83
CA ASP A 184 23.82 -5.23 1.16
C ASP A 184 24.62 -4.72 -0.06
N PRO A 185 25.97 -4.87 -0.07
CA PRO A 185 26.79 -4.48 -1.21
C PRO A 185 26.41 -5.17 -2.53
N ALA A 186 25.77 -6.34 -2.48
CA ALA A 186 25.32 -7.05 -3.67
C ALA A 186 24.28 -6.24 -4.47
N VAL A 187 23.41 -5.47 -3.81
CA VAL A 187 22.43 -4.59 -4.47
C VAL A 187 23.12 -3.62 -5.43
N TRP A 188 24.22 -3.01 -4.99
CA TRP A 188 24.99 -2.03 -5.77
C TRP A 188 25.85 -2.64 -6.87
N LYS A 189 26.00 -3.97 -6.89
CA LYS A 189 26.69 -4.69 -7.97
C LYS A 189 25.81 -4.88 -9.20
N HIS A 190 24.48 -4.82 -9.06
CA HIS A 190 23.54 -4.95 -10.18
C HIS A 190 23.77 -3.87 -11.25
N ASN A 191 23.83 -4.30 -12.52
CA ASN A 191 24.07 -3.41 -13.66
C ASN A 191 23.02 -2.29 -13.77
N HIS A 192 21.74 -2.60 -13.54
CA HIS A 192 20.67 -1.60 -13.59
C HIS A 192 20.79 -0.55 -12.48
N VAL A 193 21.20 -0.94 -11.27
CA VAL A 193 21.44 0.01 -10.17
C VAL A 193 22.58 0.97 -10.53
N LYS A 194 23.70 0.45 -11.05
CA LYS A 194 24.83 1.27 -11.51
C LYS A 194 24.45 2.23 -12.64
N GLN A 195 23.62 1.78 -13.57
CA GLN A 195 23.14 2.62 -14.67
C GLN A 195 22.19 3.71 -14.17
N ASP A 196 21.28 3.38 -13.26
CA ASP A 196 20.32 4.34 -12.73
C ASP A 196 20.97 5.37 -11.81
N ALA A 197 22.03 5.00 -11.07
CA ALA A 197 22.79 5.95 -10.27
C ALA A 197 23.42 7.09 -11.11
N LYS A 198 23.68 6.86 -12.41
CA LYS A 198 24.16 7.91 -13.32
C LYS A 198 23.06 8.93 -13.64
N LEU A 199 21.80 8.54 -13.57
CA LEU A 199 20.65 9.41 -13.83
C LEU A 199 20.57 10.51 -12.77
N LEU A 200 20.89 10.21 -11.51
CA LEU A 200 20.91 11.20 -10.41
C LEU A 200 21.95 12.32 -10.61
N LYS A 201 22.90 12.14 -11.53
CA LYS A 201 23.95 13.14 -11.85
C LYS A 201 23.63 13.99 -13.08
N ARG A 202 22.50 13.74 -13.74
CA ARG A 202 22.09 14.48 -14.92
C ARG A 202 21.70 15.91 -14.54
N GLN A 203 22.07 16.88 -15.39
CA GLN A 203 21.76 18.29 -15.15
C GLN A 203 20.42 18.72 -15.78
N ASP A 204 19.93 17.99 -16.78
CA ASP A 204 18.67 18.29 -17.47
C ASP A 204 17.43 17.89 -16.64
N VAL A 205 17.58 16.93 -15.73
CA VAL A 205 16.57 16.54 -14.75
C VAL A 205 17.09 16.85 -13.35
N SER A 206 16.52 17.86 -12.70
CA SER A 206 16.92 18.27 -11.35
C SER A 206 16.03 17.66 -10.28
N LEU A 207 16.64 17.34 -9.14
CA LEU A 207 15.96 16.87 -7.93
C LEU A 207 15.46 18.08 -7.13
N ILE A 208 14.19 18.05 -6.73
CA ILE A 208 13.58 19.01 -5.82
C ILE A 208 13.31 18.28 -4.51
N HIS A 209 13.95 18.74 -3.44
CA HIS A 209 13.77 18.19 -2.10
C HIS A 209 12.49 18.71 -1.46
N HIS A 210 12.04 18.01 -0.42
CA HIS A 210 10.84 18.32 0.35
C HIS A 210 10.68 19.81 0.67
N ASP A 211 11.70 20.44 1.25
CA ASP A 211 11.66 21.83 1.71
C ASP A 211 11.58 22.87 0.59
N GLN A 212 11.80 22.45 -0.66
CA GLN A 212 11.72 23.31 -1.82
C GLN A 212 10.33 23.26 -2.48
N LEU A 213 9.50 22.27 -2.14
CA LEU A 213 8.14 22.17 -2.63
C LEU A 213 7.24 23.19 -1.93
N GLN A 214 6.27 23.72 -2.65
CA GLN A 214 5.33 24.72 -2.17
C GLN A 214 3.88 24.23 -2.29
N PRO A 215 2.93 24.78 -1.52
CA PRO A 215 1.51 24.44 -1.67
C PRO A 215 0.98 24.61 -3.11
N ALA A 216 1.52 25.58 -3.86
CA ALA A 216 1.18 25.79 -5.27
C ALA A 216 1.57 24.61 -6.20
N ASP A 217 2.49 23.74 -5.78
CA ASP A 217 2.90 22.56 -6.55
C ASP A 217 1.91 21.39 -6.41
N ILE A 218 1.05 21.39 -5.37
CA ILE A 218 0.16 20.27 -5.03
C ILE A 218 -0.67 19.78 -6.22
N PRO A 219 -1.34 20.64 -7.02
CA PRO A 219 -2.14 20.17 -8.15
C PRO A 219 -1.29 19.40 -9.18
N VAL A 220 -0.05 19.84 -9.41
CA VAL A 220 0.87 19.18 -10.35
C VAL A 220 1.37 17.85 -9.78
N LEU A 221 1.76 17.81 -8.51
CA LEU A 221 2.20 16.57 -7.84
C LEU A 221 1.10 15.51 -7.85
N ARG A 222 -0.14 15.92 -7.53
CA ARG A 222 -1.32 15.05 -7.60
C ARG A 222 -1.57 14.55 -9.02
N HIS A 223 -1.47 15.43 -10.02
CA HIS A 223 -1.61 15.04 -11.42
C HIS A 223 -0.59 13.96 -11.83
N LEU A 224 0.69 14.15 -11.51
CA LEU A 224 1.76 13.19 -11.81
C LEU A 224 1.52 11.82 -11.15
N PHE A 225 1.07 11.81 -9.88
CA PHE A 225 0.67 10.58 -9.19
C PHE A 225 -0.49 9.87 -9.93
N ARG A 226 -1.55 10.62 -10.26
CA ARG A 226 -2.75 10.06 -10.90
C ARG A 226 -2.49 9.49 -12.28
N GLN A 227 -1.58 10.09 -13.07
CA GLN A 227 -1.19 9.55 -14.37
C GLN A 227 -0.71 8.09 -14.26
N VAL A 228 0.02 7.76 -13.19
CA VAL A 228 0.55 6.42 -12.96
C VAL A 228 -0.49 5.54 -12.25
N PHE A 229 -0.93 5.91 -11.04
CA PHE A 229 -1.73 5.01 -10.21
C PHE A 229 -3.19 4.90 -10.66
N ILE A 230 -3.78 5.98 -11.17
CA ILE A 230 -5.20 5.98 -11.50
C ILE A 230 -5.40 5.68 -12.98
N HIS A 231 -4.76 6.45 -13.87
CA HIS A 231 -5.02 6.37 -15.30
C HIS A 231 -4.34 5.16 -15.95
N LYS A 232 -3.09 4.85 -15.56
CA LYS A 232 -2.36 3.70 -16.11
C LYS A 232 -2.66 2.38 -15.39
N HIS A 233 -3.03 2.40 -14.11
CA HIS A 233 -3.21 1.18 -13.32
C HIS A 233 -4.65 0.85 -12.97
N SER A 234 -5.33 1.63 -12.14
CA SER A 234 -6.76 1.40 -11.84
C SER A 234 -7.36 2.53 -11.02
N ALA A 235 -8.62 2.86 -11.27
CA ALA A 235 -9.43 3.74 -10.40
C ALA A 235 -9.70 3.15 -9.00
N LEU A 236 -9.33 1.89 -8.77
CA LEU A 236 -9.39 1.23 -7.47
C LEU A 236 -8.14 1.47 -6.61
N ASN A 237 -7.09 2.08 -7.16
CA ASN A 237 -5.95 2.55 -6.37
C ASN A 237 -6.36 3.73 -5.47
N PRO A 238 -5.69 3.96 -4.33
CA PRO A 238 -6.01 5.10 -3.47
C PRO A 238 -5.77 6.41 -4.23
N ASP A 239 -6.83 7.19 -4.39
CA ASP A 239 -6.80 8.50 -5.05
C ASP A 239 -6.58 9.61 -4.02
N PHE A 240 -5.31 9.82 -3.65
CA PHE A 240 -4.92 10.84 -2.68
C PHE A 240 -5.47 12.22 -3.04
N SER A 241 -6.13 12.86 -2.08
CA SER A 241 -6.69 14.21 -2.19
C SER A 241 -5.60 15.28 -2.15
N GLU A 242 -5.91 16.50 -2.54
CA GLU A 242 -4.98 17.63 -2.36
C GLU A 242 -4.65 17.87 -0.88
N ASP A 243 -5.63 17.67 0.01
CA ASP A 243 -5.43 17.74 1.46
C ASP A 243 -4.36 16.74 1.93
N PHE A 244 -4.31 15.53 1.37
CA PHE A 244 -3.27 14.56 1.72
C PHE A 244 -1.87 15.02 1.29
N PHE A 245 -1.75 15.67 0.13
CA PHE A 245 -0.48 16.28 -0.29
C PHE A 245 -0.11 17.47 0.61
N ALA A 246 -1.08 18.30 1.02
CA ALA A 246 -0.86 19.39 1.96
C ALA A 246 -0.34 18.86 3.31
N LEU A 247 -0.99 17.84 3.87
CA LEU A 247 -0.52 17.15 5.08
C LEU A 247 0.93 16.68 4.91
N CYS A 248 1.27 16.05 3.78
CA CYS A 248 2.62 15.58 3.53
C CYS A 248 3.63 16.74 3.50
N LEU A 249 3.32 17.86 2.83
CA LEU A 249 4.20 19.04 2.77
C LEU A 249 4.37 19.71 4.14
N GLU A 250 3.31 19.79 4.94
CA GLU A 250 3.33 20.46 6.23
C GLU A 250 4.01 19.64 7.33
N THR A 251 3.88 18.32 7.27
CA THR A 251 4.24 17.44 8.40
C THR A 251 5.25 16.36 8.07
N ARG A 252 5.63 16.20 6.79
CA ARG A 252 6.41 15.05 6.29
C ARG A 252 5.76 13.70 6.62
N PHE A 253 4.42 13.65 6.69
CA PHE A 253 3.68 12.37 6.78
C PHE A 253 4.20 11.37 5.73
N LEU A 254 4.40 11.87 4.50
CA LEU A 254 5.36 11.30 3.55
C LEU A 254 6.46 12.33 3.28
N GLN A 255 7.72 11.89 3.28
CA GLN A 255 8.82 12.72 2.81
C GLN A 255 8.76 12.79 1.28
N LEU A 256 8.26 13.92 0.77
CA LEU A 256 8.15 14.19 -0.66
C LEU A 256 9.47 14.60 -1.31
N PHE A 257 9.65 14.14 -2.53
CA PHE A 257 10.67 14.56 -3.49
C PHE A 257 10.02 14.73 -4.86
N ALA A 258 10.55 15.60 -5.70
CA ALA A 258 10.09 15.76 -7.06
C ALA A 258 11.24 15.84 -8.07
N LEU A 259 10.94 15.59 -9.33
CA LEU A 259 11.84 15.81 -10.45
C LEU A 259 11.37 17.02 -11.25
N ARG A 260 12.30 17.83 -11.74
CA ARG A 260 12.03 18.96 -12.61
C ARG A 260 12.82 18.83 -13.91
N TYR A 261 12.13 18.97 -15.03
CA TYR A 261 12.67 18.94 -16.39
C TYR A 261 12.12 20.15 -17.16
N GLU A 262 12.98 20.89 -17.85
CA GLU A 262 12.60 22.10 -18.62
C GLU A 262 11.73 23.08 -17.80
N GLY A 263 12.10 23.29 -16.54
CA GLY A 263 11.40 24.19 -15.61
C GLY A 263 10.10 23.65 -15.00
N LYS A 264 9.59 22.49 -15.46
CA LYS A 264 8.33 21.90 -15.01
C LYS A 264 8.54 20.67 -14.13
N LEU A 265 7.71 20.50 -13.11
CA LEU A 265 7.70 19.26 -12.33
C LEU A 265 7.21 18.10 -13.21
N CYS A 266 7.99 17.03 -13.24
CA CYS A 266 7.75 15.88 -14.11
C CYS A 266 7.79 14.53 -13.37
N GLY A 267 8.09 14.53 -12.08
CA GLY A 267 8.09 13.34 -11.23
C GLY A 267 7.82 13.68 -9.77
N VAL A 268 7.23 12.75 -9.03
CA VAL A 268 6.98 12.84 -7.59
C VAL A 268 7.24 11.48 -6.93
N LEU A 269 7.83 11.51 -5.74
CA LEU A 269 8.06 10.35 -4.87
C LEU A 269 7.73 10.77 -3.43
N GLY A 270 6.91 10.00 -2.75
CA GLY A 270 6.70 10.09 -1.31
C GLY A 270 7.30 8.88 -0.62
N LEU A 271 8.22 9.11 0.29
CA LEU A 271 8.84 8.10 1.15
C LEU A 271 8.13 8.07 2.50
N GLN A 272 7.58 6.92 2.87
CA GLN A 272 7.11 6.65 4.22
C GLN A 272 8.17 5.83 4.93
N ARG A 273 8.48 6.17 6.18
CA ARG A 273 9.34 5.38 7.06
C ARG A 273 8.59 5.06 8.33
N GLU A 274 8.82 3.87 8.87
CA GLU A 274 8.36 3.52 10.21
C GLU A 274 9.60 3.46 11.13
N PRO A 275 9.73 4.38 12.10
CA PRO A 275 10.95 4.55 12.88
C PRO A 275 11.41 3.32 13.68
N HIS A 276 10.50 2.42 14.07
CA HIS A 276 10.80 1.32 14.99
C HIS A 276 11.11 -0.01 14.29
N SER A 277 10.82 -0.14 13.00
CA SER A 277 11.00 -1.36 12.19
C SER A 277 12.22 -1.30 11.28
N GLY A 278 12.75 -0.10 11.02
CA GLY A 278 13.86 0.12 10.08
C GLY A 278 13.47 -0.14 8.63
N TRP A 279 12.18 -0.03 8.30
CA TRP A 279 11.65 -0.18 6.94
C TRP A 279 11.08 1.13 6.41
N ALA A 280 11.20 1.29 5.10
CA ALA A 280 10.55 2.34 4.34
C ALA A 280 9.81 1.79 3.12
N THR A 281 8.80 2.51 2.67
CA THR A 281 8.02 2.20 1.48
C THR A 281 7.65 3.48 0.74
N THR A 282 7.23 3.37 -0.53
CA THR A 282 6.79 4.50 -1.34
C THR A 282 5.33 4.33 -1.74
N PRO A 283 4.37 4.81 -0.93
CA PRO A 283 2.95 4.70 -1.27
C PRO A 283 2.55 5.69 -2.37
N LEU A 284 3.40 6.69 -2.65
CA LEU A 284 3.16 7.77 -3.60
C LEU A 284 4.33 7.82 -4.58
N ILE A 285 4.11 7.44 -5.83
CA ILE A 285 5.07 7.63 -6.92
C ILE A 285 4.34 8.01 -8.21
N GLY A 286 4.84 8.99 -8.93
CA GLY A 286 4.18 9.53 -10.12
C GLY A 286 5.16 10.20 -11.04
N TYR A 287 4.87 10.22 -12.34
CA TYR A 287 5.69 10.93 -13.31
C TYR A 287 4.88 11.24 -14.57
N ASP A 288 5.36 12.20 -15.36
CA ASP A 288 4.74 12.57 -16.61
C ASP A 288 4.99 11.49 -17.66
N THR A 289 3.95 10.72 -17.94
CA THR A 289 3.95 9.61 -18.90
C THR A 289 3.96 10.07 -20.36
N THR A 290 3.74 11.35 -20.63
CA THR A 290 3.76 11.93 -21.98
C THR A 290 5.17 12.30 -22.43
N LEU A 291 6.11 12.43 -21.48
CA LEU A 291 7.50 12.75 -21.77
C LEU A 291 8.28 11.55 -22.35
N PRO A 292 9.36 11.81 -23.13
CA PRO A 292 10.11 10.74 -23.78
C PRO A 292 10.68 9.71 -22.79
N ALA A 293 10.44 8.42 -23.08
CA ALA A 293 10.93 7.32 -22.24
C ALA A 293 12.45 7.33 -22.01
N LYS A 294 13.23 7.91 -22.94
CA LYS A 294 14.69 8.11 -22.82
C LYS A 294 15.11 8.95 -21.61
N LEU A 295 14.21 9.79 -21.07
CA LEU A 295 14.45 10.51 -19.83
C LEU A 295 14.48 9.57 -18.63
N GLY A 296 13.81 8.41 -18.69
CA GLY A 296 13.87 7.40 -17.64
C GLY A 296 13.38 7.92 -16.29
N LEU A 297 12.27 8.67 -16.24
CA LEU A 297 11.77 9.31 -15.01
C LEU A 297 11.50 8.30 -13.89
N TYR A 298 10.85 7.17 -14.19
CA TYR A 298 10.67 6.10 -13.20
C TYR A 298 12.00 5.54 -12.68
N ARG A 299 13.03 5.45 -13.53
CA ARG A 299 14.38 5.01 -13.12
C ARG A 299 15.06 6.05 -12.23
N HIS A 300 14.88 7.35 -12.50
CA HIS A 300 15.34 8.42 -11.61
C HIS A 300 14.70 8.31 -10.22
N LEU A 301 13.37 8.19 -10.16
CA LEU A 301 12.63 8.09 -8.89
C LEU A 301 13.05 6.84 -8.10
N MET A 302 13.23 5.70 -8.77
CA MET A 302 13.66 4.46 -8.11
C MET A 302 15.13 4.47 -7.69
N ALA A 303 16.02 5.14 -8.43
CA ALA A 303 17.39 5.39 -8.00
C ALA A 303 17.43 6.29 -6.77
N LEU A 304 16.63 7.36 -6.77
CA LEU A 304 16.49 8.25 -5.63
C LEU A 304 15.99 7.50 -4.40
N LEU A 305 14.97 6.64 -4.55
CA LEU A 305 14.45 5.82 -3.46
C LEU A 305 15.53 4.91 -2.85
N LEU A 306 16.32 4.23 -3.69
CA LEU A 306 17.44 3.39 -3.26
C LEU A 306 18.51 4.18 -2.52
N ASP A 307 18.87 5.34 -3.07
CA ASP A 307 19.91 6.21 -2.50
C ASP A 307 19.46 6.77 -1.15
N GLN A 308 18.23 7.30 -1.07
CA GLN A 308 17.64 7.80 0.17
C GLN A 308 17.51 6.73 1.25
N ALA A 309 17.11 5.51 0.89
CA ALA A 309 17.04 4.42 1.85
C ALA A 309 18.42 4.02 2.38
N ARG A 310 19.45 3.99 1.52
CA ARG A 310 20.83 3.75 1.98
C ARG A 310 21.33 4.86 2.90
N GLU A 311 21.14 6.13 2.52
CA GLU A 311 21.57 7.28 3.31
C GLU A 311 20.92 7.27 4.70
N GLN A 312 19.65 6.87 4.78
CA GLN A 312 18.90 6.79 6.03
C GLN A 312 19.05 5.44 6.76
N GLN A 313 19.87 4.52 6.26
CA GLN A 313 20.07 3.16 6.81
C GLN A 313 18.75 2.36 6.95
N LEU A 314 17.86 2.50 5.95
CA LEU A 314 16.55 1.86 5.91
C LEU A 314 16.52 0.71 4.89
N ARG A 315 15.78 -0.35 5.22
CA ARG A 315 15.39 -1.39 4.27
C ARG A 315 14.17 -0.95 3.47
N LEU A 316 14.03 -1.45 2.25
CA LEU A 316 12.98 -1.05 1.33
C LEU A 316 11.93 -2.12 1.12
N HIS A 317 10.69 -1.76 1.39
CA HIS A 317 9.50 -2.47 0.94
C HIS A 317 8.99 -1.82 -0.35
N TYR A 318 9.40 -2.34 -1.51
CA TYR A 318 9.03 -1.78 -2.82
C TYR A 318 7.55 -1.94 -3.19
N SER A 319 6.74 -2.59 -2.36
CA SER A 319 5.33 -2.89 -2.68
C SER A 319 5.22 -3.76 -3.95
N SER A 320 4.00 -3.88 -4.48
CA SER A 320 3.67 -4.73 -5.65
C SER A 320 3.95 -4.08 -7.00
N GLY A 321 3.91 -4.89 -8.07
CA GLY A 321 4.07 -4.43 -9.45
C GLY A 321 5.53 -4.19 -9.87
N ALA A 322 5.76 -4.05 -11.18
CA ALA A 322 7.08 -3.85 -11.78
C ALA A 322 8.12 -4.91 -11.34
N ALA A 323 7.72 -6.18 -11.35
CA ALA A 323 8.46 -7.33 -10.85
C ALA A 323 9.92 -7.39 -11.35
N SER A 324 10.08 -7.57 -12.67
CA SER A 324 11.39 -7.66 -13.34
C SER A 324 12.26 -6.44 -13.04
N PHE A 325 11.67 -5.25 -13.06
CA PHE A 325 12.35 -4.00 -12.75
C PHE A 325 12.89 -3.96 -11.31
N LYS A 326 12.10 -4.39 -10.32
CA LYS A 326 12.50 -4.39 -8.91
C LYS A 326 13.53 -5.47 -8.62
N MET A 327 13.37 -6.67 -9.18
CA MET A 327 14.34 -7.77 -9.05
C MET A 327 15.69 -7.41 -9.67
N ALA A 328 15.69 -6.71 -10.81
CA ALA A 328 16.89 -6.16 -11.43
C ALA A 328 17.63 -5.13 -10.56
N ARG A 329 17.02 -4.68 -9.46
CA ARG A 329 17.52 -3.68 -8.49
C ARG A 329 17.60 -4.23 -7.06
N GLY A 330 17.87 -5.53 -6.93
CA GLY A 330 18.06 -6.20 -5.64
C GLY A 330 16.77 -6.51 -4.89
N GLY A 331 15.60 -6.34 -5.51
CA GLY A 331 14.32 -6.72 -4.93
C GLY A 331 14.14 -8.24 -4.88
N GLN A 332 13.79 -8.76 -3.72
CA GLN A 332 13.47 -10.16 -3.50
C GLN A 332 11.96 -10.33 -3.38
N GLY A 333 11.38 -11.14 -4.28
CA GLY A 333 9.94 -11.41 -4.29
C GLY A 333 9.49 -12.16 -3.03
N LYS A 334 8.47 -11.65 -2.35
CA LYS A 334 7.84 -12.29 -1.19
C LYS A 334 6.32 -12.19 -1.29
N THR A 335 5.63 -13.13 -0.67
CA THR A 335 4.17 -13.06 -0.50
C THR A 335 3.85 -12.16 0.68
N GLU A 336 2.91 -11.25 0.47
CA GLU A 336 2.33 -10.40 1.50
C GLU A 336 0.91 -10.91 1.82
N TYR A 337 0.55 -10.87 3.09
CA TYR A 337 -0.68 -11.41 3.64
C TYR A 337 -1.52 -10.33 4.29
N SER A 338 -2.81 -10.57 4.36
CA SER A 338 -3.71 -9.91 5.30
C SER A 338 -4.18 -10.91 6.34
N ALA A 339 -3.92 -10.63 7.61
CA ALA A 339 -4.45 -11.41 8.70
C ALA A 339 -5.93 -11.07 8.89
N ILE A 340 -6.79 -12.08 9.01
CA ILE A 340 -8.21 -11.89 9.36
C ILE A 340 -8.58 -12.69 10.61
N HIS A 341 -9.45 -12.15 11.44
CA HIS A 341 -9.98 -12.86 12.60
C HIS A 341 -11.51 -12.81 12.63
N LEU A 342 -12.14 -13.98 12.77
CA LEU A 342 -13.58 -14.17 12.72
C LEU A 342 -14.13 -15.00 13.88
N ALA A 343 -13.30 -15.53 14.77
CA ALA A 343 -13.72 -16.52 15.77
C ALA A 343 -14.77 -15.99 16.78
N HIS A 344 -14.92 -14.65 16.89
CA HIS A 344 -15.95 -14.01 17.71
C HIS A 344 -17.31 -13.88 17.03
N LEU A 345 -17.42 -14.19 15.73
CA LEU A 345 -18.64 -14.02 14.94
C LEU A 345 -19.49 -15.30 14.93
N PRO A 346 -20.76 -15.27 14.47
CA PRO A 346 -21.58 -16.48 14.34
C PRO A 346 -20.92 -17.58 13.48
N GLY A 347 -21.14 -18.84 13.84
CA GLY A 347 -20.44 -20.00 13.26
C GLY A 347 -20.50 -20.11 11.72
N CYS A 348 -21.60 -19.68 11.09
CA CYS A 348 -21.68 -19.65 9.62
C CYS A 348 -20.62 -18.71 9.00
N ARG A 349 -20.38 -17.53 9.59
CA ARG A 349 -19.37 -16.58 9.11
C ARG A 349 -17.96 -17.13 9.34
N GLN A 350 -17.74 -17.82 10.46
CA GLN A 350 -16.48 -18.49 10.76
C GLN A 350 -16.16 -19.56 9.71
N LEU A 351 -17.11 -20.47 9.45
CA LEU A 351 -16.94 -21.55 8.47
C LEU A 351 -16.66 -21.01 7.08
N THR A 352 -17.44 -20.02 6.62
CA THR A 352 -17.20 -19.37 5.33
C THR A 352 -15.84 -18.66 5.28
N GLY A 353 -15.42 -18.01 6.36
CA GLY A 353 -14.09 -17.40 6.47
C GLY A 353 -12.95 -18.43 6.38
N GLN A 354 -13.10 -19.58 7.01
CA GLN A 354 -12.13 -20.69 6.91
C GLN A 354 -12.09 -21.28 5.50
N MET A 355 -13.24 -21.45 4.83
CA MET A 355 -13.30 -21.89 3.44
C MET A 355 -12.60 -20.88 2.51
N LEU A 356 -12.89 -19.59 2.69
CA LEU A 356 -12.24 -18.50 1.97
C LEU A 356 -10.71 -18.57 2.13
N HIS A 357 -10.23 -18.70 3.38
CA HIS A 357 -8.81 -18.85 3.68
C HIS A 357 -8.19 -20.05 2.96
N ARG A 358 -8.80 -21.24 3.02
CA ARG A 358 -8.28 -22.44 2.34
C ARG A 358 -8.17 -22.26 0.83
N VAL A 359 -9.21 -21.69 0.21
CA VAL A 359 -9.22 -21.43 -1.24
C VAL A 359 -8.11 -20.44 -1.61
N LEU A 360 -8.01 -19.31 -0.92
CA LEU A 360 -6.97 -18.32 -1.21
C LEU A 360 -5.57 -18.87 -0.95
N GLN A 361 -5.36 -19.60 0.14
CA GLN A 361 -4.07 -20.19 0.48
C GLN A 361 -3.60 -21.20 -0.57
N GLN A 362 -4.53 -21.99 -1.14
CA GLN A 362 -4.20 -22.99 -2.16
C GLN A 362 -3.95 -22.37 -3.54
N PHE A 363 -4.77 -21.40 -3.96
CA PHE A 363 -4.76 -20.93 -5.35
C PHE A 363 -4.06 -19.59 -5.55
N ALA A 364 -4.05 -18.68 -4.57
CA ALA A 364 -3.51 -17.34 -4.77
C ALA A 364 -1.98 -17.30 -4.91
N PRO A 365 -1.17 -17.97 -4.07
CA PRO A 365 0.30 -17.92 -4.20
C PRO A 365 0.82 -18.31 -5.59
N PRO A 366 0.46 -19.46 -6.20
CA PRO A 366 0.98 -19.81 -7.52
C PRO A 366 0.49 -18.86 -8.63
N LEU A 367 -0.73 -18.33 -8.50
CA LEU A 367 -1.25 -17.33 -9.45
C LEU A 367 -0.50 -16.01 -9.36
N LEU A 368 -0.18 -15.55 -8.14
CA LEU A 368 0.61 -14.34 -7.92
C LEU A 368 2.02 -14.49 -8.49
N GLU A 369 2.65 -15.65 -8.29
CA GLU A 369 3.98 -15.93 -8.86
C GLU A 369 3.98 -15.96 -10.39
N LYS A 370 2.95 -16.56 -11.00
CA LYS A 370 2.81 -16.59 -12.46
C LYS A 370 2.47 -15.21 -13.04
N ALA A 371 1.65 -14.42 -12.35
CA ALA A 371 1.32 -13.07 -12.79
C ALA A 371 2.55 -12.15 -12.82
N ASP A 372 3.52 -12.37 -11.93
CA ASP A 372 4.79 -11.64 -11.93
C ASP A 372 5.70 -12.02 -13.10
N SER A 373 5.71 -13.29 -13.52
CA SER A 373 6.55 -13.77 -14.62
C SER A 373 5.98 -13.47 -16.02
N LEU A 374 4.71 -13.09 -16.13
CA LEU A 374 4.08 -12.77 -17.42
C LEU A 374 4.16 -11.28 -17.79
N ARG A 375 4.54 -10.38 -16.87
CA ARG A 375 4.66 -8.92 -17.13
C ARG A 375 5.99 -8.55 -17.81
N HIS A 376 6.45 -9.35 -18.77
CA HIS A 376 7.67 -9.15 -19.55
C HIS A 376 7.44 -8.32 -20.80
#